data_AF-R6XJA0-F1
#
_entry.id   AF-R6XJA0-F1
#
_cell.length_a   1.000
_cell.length_b   1.000
_cell.length_c   1.000
_cell.angle_alpha   90.00
_cell.angle_beta   90.00
_cell.angle_gamma   90.00
#
_symmetry.space_group_name_H-M   'P 1'
#
loop_
_entity.id
_entity.type
_entity.pdbx_description
1 polymer ?
#
loop_
_entity_poly.entity_id
_entity_poly.type
_entity_poly.pdbx_seq_one_letter_code
_entity_poly.pdbx_strand_id
1 'polypeptide(L)'
;MFPTFDERGKTLMIEQINKAKKNNDAVGGTIETFAIGVPIGLGEPFFDSLESLLAHAIFSIPGVKSLEFGDGIAMCNQVASKIVDQMAYNNGQITFLSNHQGGINGGISNGNYLNFRVGVRAPSSISTPLSSIDLKKHETVIVQTIGKHDPTIVHRVLPVVNAMTSFILLDLLLENKKYE
;
A
#
# COMPACT_ATOMS: atom_id res chain seq x y z
N MET A 1 18.52 3.55 7.63
CA MET A 1 18.47 2.36 6.76
C MET A 1 17.49 2.66 5.63
N PHE A 2 17.81 2.33 4.38
CA PHE A 2 16.88 2.51 3.25
C PHE A 2 15.85 1.36 3.30
N PRO A 3 14.54 1.62 3.14
CA PRO A 3 13.49 0.65 3.45
C PRO A 3 13.28 -0.37 2.32
N THR A 4 14.26 -1.22 2.08
CA THR A 4 14.18 -2.37 1.17
C THR A 4 15.12 -3.47 1.65
N PHE A 5 14.74 -4.72 1.41
CA PHE A 5 15.56 -5.90 1.73
C PHE A 5 16.51 -6.28 0.57
N ASP A 6 16.28 -5.76 -0.65
CA ASP A 6 17.08 -6.04 -1.83
C ASP A 6 18.14 -4.95 -2.07
N GLU A 7 19.42 -5.31 -1.93
CA GLU A 7 20.55 -4.38 -2.12
C GLU A 7 20.67 -3.89 -3.58
N ARG A 8 20.29 -4.71 -4.56
CA ARG A 8 20.24 -4.28 -5.97
C ARG A 8 19.15 -3.23 -6.16
N GLY A 9 17.94 -3.53 -5.70
CA GLY A 9 16.78 -2.64 -5.73
C GLY A 9 17.05 -1.33 -5.01
N LYS A 10 17.69 -1.36 -3.84
CA LYS A 10 18.15 -0.17 -3.11
C LYS A 10 18.99 0.75 -3.98
N THR A 11 20.00 0.20 -4.64
CA THR A 11 20.91 0.96 -5.50
C THR A 11 20.14 1.62 -6.64
N LEU A 12 19.28 0.86 -7.32
CA LEU A 12 18.46 1.36 -8.43
C LEU A 12 17.47 2.44 -7.97
N MET A 13 16.81 2.25 -6.82
CA MET A 13 15.87 3.23 -6.26
C MET A 13 16.58 4.54 -5.91
N ILE A 14 17.75 4.48 -5.25
CA ILE A 14 18.55 5.67 -4.91
C ILE A 14 19.00 6.40 -6.18
N GLU A 15 19.43 5.66 -7.22
CA GLU A 15 19.82 6.26 -8.49
C GLU A 15 18.65 7.00 -9.15
N GLN A 16 17.46 6.39 -9.21
CA GLN A 16 16.27 7.04 -9.78
C GLN A 16 15.87 8.29 -9.00
N ILE A 17 15.86 8.23 -7.66
CA ILE A 17 15.55 9.38 -6.80
C ILE A 17 16.55 10.53 -7.04
N ASN A 18 17.85 10.21 -7.13
CA ASN A 18 18.89 11.20 -7.39
C ASN A 18 18.79 11.78 -8.82
N LYS A 19 18.43 10.95 -9.81
CA LYS A 19 18.20 11.40 -11.18
C LYS A 19 17.03 12.36 -11.27
N ALA A 20 15.90 12.04 -10.65
CA ALA A 20 14.73 12.93 -10.58
C ALA A 20 15.09 14.27 -9.93
N LYS A 21 15.79 14.22 -8.78
CA LYS A 21 16.27 15.43 -8.09
C LYS A 21 17.16 16.31 -8.96
N LYS A 22 18.14 15.72 -9.69
CA LYS A 22 19.02 16.46 -10.61
C LYS A 22 18.23 17.13 -11.75
N ASN A 23 17.11 16.52 -12.15
CA ASN A 23 16.23 17.02 -13.20
C ASN A 23 15.15 17.98 -12.66
N ASN A 24 15.24 18.43 -11.41
CA ASN A 24 14.22 19.28 -10.75
C ASN A 24 12.82 18.65 -10.68
N ASP A 25 12.77 17.31 -10.72
CA ASP A 25 11.55 16.51 -10.77
C ASP A 25 11.46 15.55 -9.57
N ALA A 26 10.39 14.75 -9.51
CA ALA A 26 10.15 13.78 -8.45
C ALA A 26 9.61 12.45 -8.99
N VAL A 27 9.77 11.40 -8.18
CA VAL A 27 9.33 10.04 -8.51
C VAL A 27 8.42 9.47 -7.42
N GLY A 28 7.41 8.73 -7.87
CA GLY A 28 6.57 7.89 -7.03
C GLY A 28 7.22 6.53 -6.76
N GLY A 29 6.42 5.57 -6.33
CA GLY A 29 6.87 4.20 -6.10
C GLY A 29 5.81 3.35 -5.45
N THR A 30 6.18 2.11 -5.13
CA THR A 30 5.32 1.15 -4.46
C THR A 30 5.88 0.80 -3.08
N ILE A 31 4.99 0.49 -2.15
CA ILE A 31 5.29 0.02 -0.81
C ILE A 31 4.64 -1.34 -0.67
N GLU A 32 5.35 -2.31 -0.10
CA GLU A 32 4.78 -3.59 0.31
C GLU A 32 4.70 -3.65 1.83
N THR A 33 3.53 -4.02 2.35
CA THR A 33 3.25 -4.07 3.79
C THR A 33 2.88 -5.48 4.18
N PHE A 34 3.44 -5.94 5.30
CA PHE A 34 3.15 -7.24 5.89
C PHE A 34 2.71 -7.04 7.34
N ALA A 35 1.58 -7.63 7.73
CA ALA A 35 1.18 -7.76 9.13
C ALA A 35 1.15 -9.24 9.52
N ILE A 36 1.93 -9.59 10.53
CA ILE A 36 2.17 -10.97 10.98
C ILE A 36 1.44 -11.20 12.29
N GLY A 37 0.93 -12.42 12.49
CA GLY A 37 0.19 -12.77 13.71
C GLY A 37 -1.20 -12.15 13.77
N VAL A 38 -1.78 -11.82 12.61
CA VAL A 38 -3.17 -11.38 12.50
C VAL A 38 -4.07 -12.56 12.91
N PRO A 39 -4.93 -12.42 13.94
CA PRO A 39 -5.83 -13.49 14.33
C PRO A 39 -6.76 -13.90 13.19
N ILE A 40 -7.19 -15.17 13.20
CA ILE A 40 -8.19 -15.67 12.26
C ILE A 40 -9.55 -15.04 12.62
N GLY A 41 -10.33 -14.66 11.61
CA GLY A 41 -11.71 -14.21 11.83
C GLY A 41 -11.91 -12.70 12.02
N LEU A 42 -10.93 -11.86 11.66
CA LEU A 42 -11.12 -10.40 11.64
C LEU A 42 -11.79 -9.95 10.35
N GLY A 43 -12.78 -9.07 10.47
CA GLY A 43 -13.57 -8.54 9.35
C GLY A 43 -14.85 -9.33 9.12
N GLU A 44 -15.61 -8.92 8.10
CA GLU A 44 -16.85 -9.59 7.69
C GLU A 44 -17.00 -9.66 6.15
N PRO A 45 -17.97 -10.42 5.60
CA PRO A 45 -18.01 -10.67 4.16
C PRO A 45 -18.35 -9.49 3.24
N PHE A 46 -18.94 -8.39 3.74
CA PHE A 46 -19.50 -7.38 2.84
C PHE A 46 -19.25 -5.91 3.20
N PHE A 47 -19.87 -5.36 4.26
CA PHE A 47 -19.81 -3.93 4.53
C PHE A 47 -18.44 -3.55 5.11
N ASP A 48 -18.09 -4.18 6.22
CA ASP A 48 -16.88 -3.91 7.00
C ASP A 48 -15.86 -5.05 6.82
N SER A 49 -15.69 -5.45 5.55
CA SER A 49 -14.66 -6.40 5.18
C SER A 49 -13.27 -5.85 5.51
N LEU A 50 -12.34 -6.74 5.90
CA LEU A 50 -10.97 -6.35 6.21
C LEU A 50 -10.32 -5.61 5.02
N GLU A 51 -10.57 -6.07 3.80
CA GLU A 51 -10.12 -5.42 2.56
C GLU A 51 -10.77 -4.04 2.38
N SER A 52 -12.08 -3.92 2.61
CA SER A 52 -12.82 -2.65 2.49
C SER A 52 -12.30 -1.59 3.45
N LEU A 53 -12.13 -1.95 4.72
CA LEU A 53 -11.67 -1.04 5.78
C LEU A 53 -10.22 -0.62 5.56
N LEU A 54 -9.34 -1.58 5.22
CA LEU A 54 -7.96 -1.27 4.86
C LEU A 54 -7.91 -0.40 3.60
N ALA A 55 -8.72 -0.69 2.57
CA ALA A 55 -8.78 0.13 1.37
C ALA A 55 -9.20 1.55 1.68
N HIS A 56 -10.25 1.75 2.47
CA HIS A 56 -10.70 3.07 2.89
C HIS A 56 -9.58 3.84 3.63
N ALA A 57 -8.97 3.20 4.63
CA ALA A 57 -7.90 3.79 5.43
C ALA A 57 -6.66 4.14 4.60
N ILE A 58 -6.22 3.23 3.73
CA ILE A 58 -5.00 3.40 2.93
C ILE A 58 -5.22 4.41 1.79
N PHE A 59 -6.36 4.39 1.10
CA PHE A 59 -6.66 5.39 0.08
C PHE A 59 -6.89 6.80 0.65
N SER A 60 -7.19 6.91 1.95
CA SER A 60 -7.25 8.21 2.64
C SER A 60 -5.88 8.86 2.84
N ILE A 61 -4.78 8.12 2.64
CA ILE A 61 -3.43 8.67 2.70
C ILE A 61 -3.14 9.52 1.45
N PRO A 62 -2.76 10.80 1.59
CA PRO A 62 -2.46 11.66 0.45
C PRO A 62 -1.36 11.10 -0.46
N GLY A 63 -1.67 11.00 -1.75
CA GLY A 63 -0.73 10.51 -2.76
C GLY A 63 -0.86 9.03 -3.08
N VAL A 64 -1.64 8.26 -2.33
CA VAL A 64 -2.00 6.89 -2.72
C VAL A 64 -2.87 6.90 -3.97
N LYS A 65 -2.58 5.98 -4.89
CA LYS A 65 -3.29 5.82 -6.17
C LYS A 65 -3.61 4.37 -6.54
N SER A 66 -3.01 3.39 -5.87
CA SER A 66 -3.39 1.99 -6.01
C SER A 66 -3.20 1.23 -4.70
N LEU A 67 -3.98 0.14 -4.55
CA LEU A 67 -3.87 -0.83 -3.48
C LEU A 67 -4.14 -2.22 -4.06
N GLU A 68 -3.30 -3.18 -3.71
CA GLU A 68 -3.38 -4.56 -4.20
C GLU A 68 -3.15 -5.52 -3.03
N PHE A 69 -4.11 -6.40 -2.73
CA PHE A 69 -3.95 -7.44 -1.71
C PHE A 69 -3.35 -8.71 -2.33
N GLY A 70 -2.47 -9.39 -1.58
CA GLY A 70 -1.82 -10.61 -2.05
C GLY A 70 -1.05 -10.42 -3.36
N ASP A 71 -1.29 -11.33 -4.29
CA ASP A 71 -0.73 -11.29 -5.65
C ASP A 71 -1.35 -10.17 -6.51
N GLY A 72 -2.47 -9.58 -6.06
CA GLY A 72 -3.04 -8.38 -6.65
C GLY A 72 -3.48 -8.54 -8.10
N ILE A 73 -3.14 -7.54 -8.93
CA ILE A 73 -3.51 -7.54 -10.35
C ILE A 73 -2.92 -8.72 -11.14
N ALA A 74 -1.84 -9.34 -10.64
CA ALA A 74 -1.24 -10.51 -11.28
C ALA A 74 -2.21 -11.69 -11.33
N MET A 75 -3.11 -11.82 -10.35
CA MET A 75 -4.11 -12.89 -10.30
C MET A 75 -5.14 -12.80 -11.43
N CYS A 76 -5.42 -11.59 -11.95
CA CYS A 76 -6.36 -11.39 -13.04
C CYS A 76 -5.91 -12.06 -14.35
N ASN A 77 -4.62 -12.40 -14.47
CA ASN A 77 -4.03 -13.05 -15.64
C ASN A 77 -3.72 -14.54 -15.39
N GLN A 78 -4.29 -15.15 -14.35
CA GLN A 78 -4.02 -16.53 -13.95
C GLN A 78 -5.29 -17.37 -13.93
N VAL A 79 -5.12 -18.69 -14.07
CA VAL A 79 -6.21 -19.65 -13.85
C VAL A 79 -6.40 -19.93 -12.37
N ALA A 80 -7.64 -20.21 -11.94
CA ALA A 80 -8.01 -20.41 -10.54
C ALA A 80 -7.09 -21.43 -9.81
N SER A 81 -6.72 -22.52 -10.48
CA SER A 81 -5.84 -23.56 -9.90
C SER A 81 -4.43 -23.08 -9.52
N LYS A 82 -4.03 -21.88 -9.97
CA LYS A 82 -2.75 -21.24 -9.62
C LYS A 82 -2.84 -20.16 -8.55
N ILE A 83 -4.04 -19.73 -8.18
CA ILE A 83 -4.26 -18.61 -7.25
C ILE A 83 -5.12 -18.96 -6.04
N VAL A 84 -5.75 -20.15 -6.04
CA VAL A 84 -6.46 -20.66 -4.87
C VAL A 84 -5.44 -21.11 -3.84
N ASP A 85 -5.49 -20.50 -2.66
CA ASP A 85 -4.71 -20.92 -1.52
C ASP A 85 -5.25 -22.25 -0.97
N GLN A 86 -4.52 -23.33 -1.22
CA GLN A 86 -4.93 -24.68 -0.83
C GLN A 86 -4.70 -24.89 0.67
N MET A 87 -5.67 -25.51 1.34
CA MET A 87 -5.57 -25.86 2.76
C MET A 87 -4.96 -27.25 2.94
N ALA A 88 -4.19 -27.42 4.00
CA ALA A 88 -3.62 -28.67 4.46
C ALA A 88 -3.67 -28.75 5.99
N TYR A 89 -3.52 -29.96 6.53
CA TYR A 89 -3.29 -30.15 7.95
C TYR A 89 -1.79 -30.25 8.25
N ASN A 90 -1.32 -29.48 9.23
CA ASN A 90 0.00 -29.62 9.81
C ASN A 90 -0.14 -29.83 11.32
N ASN A 91 0.24 -31.00 11.82
CA ASN A 91 0.11 -31.38 13.24
C ASN A 91 -1.30 -31.13 13.83
N GLY A 92 -2.35 -31.40 13.04
CA GLY A 92 -3.75 -31.22 13.45
C GLY A 92 -4.27 -29.78 13.34
N GLN A 93 -3.45 -28.82 12.94
CA GLN A 93 -3.88 -27.44 12.66
C GLN A 93 -4.06 -27.22 11.16
N ILE A 94 -5.09 -26.43 10.79
CA ILE A 94 -5.32 -26.03 9.40
C ILE A 94 -4.26 -24.98 9.02
N THR A 95 -3.63 -25.18 7.87
CA THR A 95 -2.64 -24.27 7.28
C THR A 95 -2.91 -24.09 5.80
N PHE A 96 -2.51 -22.97 5.22
CA PHE A 96 -2.49 -22.79 3.77
C PHE A 96 -1.11 -23.12 3.20
N LEU A 97 -1.09 -23.69 1.99
CA LEU A 97 0.13 -24.03 1.25
C LEU A 97 0.74 -22.82 0.49
N SER A 98 -0.02 -21.74 0.37
CA SER A 98 0.34 -20.49 -0.29
C SER A 98 -0.39 -19.30 0.35
N ASN A 99 -0.11 -18.07 -0.11
CA ASN A 99 -0.77 -16.85 0.37
C ASN A 99 -1.09 -15.86 -0.77
N HIS A 100 -1.59 -16.38 -1.89
CA HIS A 100 -1.98 -15.59 -3.06
C HIS A 100 -3.07 -14.55 -2.74
N GLN A 101 -3.98 -14.86 -1.82
CA GLN A 101 -5.05 -13.96 -1.39
C GLN A 101 -4.60 -12.91 -0.35
N GLY A 102 -3.35 -13.02 0.10
CA GLY A 102 -2.74 -12.07 1.02
C GLY A 102 -3.32 -12.06 2.43
N GLY A 103 -3.65 -13.24 2.96
CA GLY A 103 -4.12 -13.41 4.34
C GLY A 103 -5.61 -13.16 4.55
N ILE A 104 -6.37 -12.94 3.48
CA ILE A 104 -7.80 -12.63 3.53
C ILE A 104 -8.57 -13.59 2.63
N ASN A 105 -9.69 -14.13 3.11
CA ASN A 105 -10.64 -14.86 2.30
C ASN A 105 -12.05 -14.31 2.54
N GLY A 106 -12.68 -13.81 1.48
CA GLY A 106 -14.03 -13.27 1.55
C GLY A 106 -14.18 -12.18 2.60
N GLY A 107 -13.23 -11.24 2.66
CA GLY A 107 -13.26 -10.15 3.63
C GLY A 107 -12.79 -10.48 5.05
N ILE A 108 -12.41 -11.74 5.32
CA ILE A 108 -12.07 -12.23 6.67
C ILE A 108 -10.61 -12.69 6.71
N SER A 109 -9.88 -12.35 7.77
CA SER A 109 -8.50 -12.85 7.96
C SER A 109 -8.45 -14.37 8.14
N ASN A 110 -7.51 -15.03 7.45
CA ASN A 110 -7.43 -16.49 7.38
C ASN A 110 -6.29 -17.11 8.23
N GLY A 111 -5.52 -16.27 8.93
CA GLY A 111 -4.41 -16.69 9.80
C GLY A 111 -3.02 -16.69 9.14
N ASN A 112 -2.92 -16.56 7.82
CA ASN A 112 -1.67 -16.18 7.17
C ASN A 112 -1.31 -14.72 7.51
N TYR A 113 -0.08 -14.32 7.19
CA TYR A 113 0.26 -12.90 7.24
C TYR A 113 -0.59 -12.13 6.21
N LEU A 114 -1.06 -10.97 6.62
CA LEU A 114 -1.66 -10.01 5.70
C LEU A 114 -0.55 -9.43 4.83
N ASN A 115 -0.73 -9.38 3.51
CA ASN A 115 0.14 -8.60 2.64
C ASN A 115 -0.61 -7.82 1.57
N PHE A 116 -0.16 -6.59 1.35
CA PHE A 116 -0.68 -5.74 0.30
C PHE A 116 0.38 -4.74 -0.19
N ARG A 117 0.18 -4.25 -1.42
CA ARG A 117 1.03 -3.28 -2.09
C ARG A 117 0.28 -1.96 -2.28
N VAL A 118 0.93 -0.85 -1.96
CA VAL A 118 0.39 0.51 -2.06
C VAL A 118 1.18 1.28 -3.12
N GLY A 119 0.50 1.78 -4.14
CA GLY A 119 1.10 2.68 -5.13
C GLY A 119 0.98 4.14 -4.70
N VAL A 120 2.10 4.83 -4.63
CA VAL A 120 2.20 6.25 -4.24
C VAL A 120 2.72 7.06 -5.42
N ARG A 121 1.96 8.09 -5.82
CA ARG A 121 2.37 8.98 -6.92
C ARG A 121 3.56 9.86 -6.54
N ALA A 122 4.23 10.40 -7.55
CA ALA A 122 5.20 11.48 -7.34
C ALA A 122 4.53 12.72 -6.71
N PRO A 123 5.20 13.45 -5.80
CA PRO A 123 4.71 14.72 -5.31
C PRO A 123 4.60 15.73 -6.47
N SER A 124 3.60 16.61 -6.39
CA SER A 124 3.34 17.63 -7.43
C SER A 124 4.17 18.91 -7.23
N SER A 125 4.74 19.10 -6.04
CA SER A 125 5.60 20.25 -5.71
C SER A 125 7.01 20.01 -6.22
N ILE A 126 7.19 20.21 -7.52
CA ILE A 126 8.48 20.11 -8.21
C ILE A 126 8.99 21.49 -8.63
N SER A 127 10.29 21.59 -8.87
CA SER A 127 10.94 22.83 -9.30
C SER A 127 10.93 23.00 -10.83
N THR A 128 10.44 22.01 -11.58
CA THR A 128 10.13 22.15 -13.00
C THR A 128 9.00 23.18 -13.19
N PRO A 129 9.17 24.20 -14.06
CA PRO A 129 8.11 25.14 -14.37
C PRO A 129 6.91 24.43 -15.02
N LEU A 130 5.70 24.66 -14.50
CA LEU A 130 4.47 24.05 -14.96
C LEU A 130 3.42 25.11 -15.31
N SER A 131 2.57 24.78 -16.28
CA SER A 131 1.41 25.61 -16.61
C SER A 131 0.36 25.53 -15.51
N SER A 132 -0.20 26.68 -15.15
CA SER A 132 -1.29 26.85 -14.20
C SER A 132 -2.16 28.04 -14.60
N ILE A 133 -3.10 28.45 -13.74
CA ILE A 133 -3.98 29.59 -13.98
C ILE A 133 -3.94 30.56 -12.81
N ASP A 134 -3.95 31.86 -13.11
CA ASP A 134 -4.23 32.91 -12.14
C ASP A 134 -5.74 33.17 -12.10
N LEU A 135 -6.38 32.75 -11.02
CA LEU A 135 -7.83 32.88 -10.85
C LEU A 135 -8.33 34.33 -10.77
N LYS A 136 -7.47 35.29 -10.42
CA LYS A 136 -7.84 36.71 -10.33
C LYS A 136 -7.72 37.41 -11.68
N LYS A 137 -6.67 37.08 -12.43
CA LYS A 137 -6.40 37.67 -13.74
C LYS A 137 -7.11 36.95 -14.88
N HIS A 138 -7.61 35.74 -14.63
CA HIS A 138 -8.20 34.86 -15.65
C HIS A 138 -7.22 34.53 -16.79
N GLU A 139 -5.94 34.31 -16.46
CA GLU A 139 -4.86 34.07 -17.41
C GLU A 139 -4.10 32.77 -17.09
N THR A 140 -3.57 32.13 -18.13
CA THR A 140 -2.60 31.04 -17.97
C THR A 140 -1.27 31.61 -17.52
N VAL A 141 -0.69 31.04 -16.46
CA VAL A 141 0.60 31.45 -15.91
C VAL A 141 1.53 30.26 -15.79
N ILE A 142 2.84 30.50 -15.86
CA ILE A 142 3.84 29.49 -15.51
C ILE A 142 4.16 29.63 -14.02
N VAL A 143 3.97 28.56 -13.27
CA VAL A 143 4.30 28.49 -11.84
C VAL A 143 5.52 27.60 -11.67
N GLN A 144 6.44 28.05 -10.83
CA GLN A 144 7.59 27.29 -10.40
C GLN A 144 7.63 27.27 -8.88
N THR A 145 7.68 26.09 -8.28
CA THR A 145 7.83 25.96 -6.83
C THR A 145 9.29 26.19 -6.47
N ILE A 146 9.56 27.12 -5.54
CA ILE A 146 10.92 27.45 -5.09
C ILE A 146 11.09 26.94 -3.66
N GLY A 147 12.14 26.15 -3.41
CA GLY A 147 12.49 25.71 -2.07
C GLY A 147 13.00 24.26 -2.01
N LYS A 148 13.07 23.74 -0.78
CA LYS A 148 13.45 22.35 -0.53
C LYS A 148 12.22 21.46 -0.68
N HIS A 149 12.21 20.64 -1.73
CA HIS A 149 11.17 19.65 -1.96
C HIS A 149 11.76 18.24 -1.90
N ASP A 150 10.91 17.29 -1.52
CA ASP A 150 11.28 15.89 -1.50
C ASP A 150 11.21 15.33 -2.92
N PRO A 151 12.29 14.74 -3.47
CA PRO A 151 12.27 14.09 -4.78
C PRO A 151 11.46 12.79 -4.79
N THR A 152 11.02 12.32 -3.62
CA THR A 152 10.04 11.26 -3.45
C THR A 152 9.40 11.36 -2.07
N ILE A 153 8.11 11.03 -1.95
CA ILE A 153 7.41 10.95 -0.66
C ILE A 153 7.21 9.51 -0.17
N VAL A 154 7.57 8.51 -0.98
CA VAL A 154 7.30 7.08 -0.72
C VAL A 154 7.80 6.66 0.66
N HIS A 155 9.02 7.07 1.04
CA HIS A 155 9.59 6.71 2.34
C HIS A 155 8.88 7.34 3.53
N ARG A 156 8.21 8.48 3.33
CA ARG A 156 7.42 9.14 4.38
C ARG A 156 6.05 8.49 4.56
N VAL A 157 5.55 7.81 3.52
CA VAL A 157 4.26 7.12 3.54
C VAL A 157 4.33 5.80 4.30
N LEU A 158 5.49 5.13 4.33
CA LEU A 158 5.70 3.87 5.07
C LEU A 158 5.17 3.87 6.52
N PRO A 159 5.59 4.78 7.42
CA PRO A 159 5.07 4.78 8.78
C PRO A 159 3.57 5.10 8.87
N VAL A 160 3.03 5.85 7.90
CA VAL A 160 1.60 6.17 7.84
C VAL A 160 0.79 4.93 7.47
N VAL A 161 1.24 4.18 6.46
CA VAL A 161 0.61 2.91 6.06
C VAL A 161 0.62 1.91 7.22
N ASN A 162 1.75 1.80 7.94
CA ASN A 162 1.83 0.95 9.12
C ASN A 162 0.82 1.38 10.20
N ALA A 163 0.75 2.68 10.52
CA ALA A 163 -0.17 3.19 11.52
C ALA A 163 -1.64 2.96 11.14
N MET A 164 -2.04 3.27 9.91
CA MET A 164 -3.40 3.04 9.42
C MET A 164 -3.78 1.56 9.45
N THR A 165 -2.85 0.68 9.04
CA THR A 165 -3.07 -0.77 9.12
C THR A 165 -3.25 -1.23 10.56
N SER A 166 -2.40 -0.77 11.48
CA SER A 166 -2.51 -1.10 12.90
C SER A 166 -3.82 -0.60 13.52
N PHE A 167 -4.30 0.59 13.14
CA PHE A 167 -5.58 1.10 13.63
C PHE A 167 -6.76 0.24 13.16
N ILE A 168 -6.82 -0.10 11.87
CA ILE A 168 -7.90 -0.96 11.35
C ILE A 168 -7.88 -2.34 12.01
N LEU A 169 -6.71 -2.94 12.17
CA LEU A 169 -6.61 -4.24 12.84
C LEU A 169 -7.02 -4.14 14.31
N LEU A 170 -6.67 -3.05 15.01
CA LEU A 170 -7.10 -2.83 16.38
C LEU A 170 -8.62 -2.65 16.49
N ASP A 171 -9.23 -1.86 15.60
CA ASP A 171 -10.67 -1.62 15.61
C ASP A 171 -11.45 -2.93 15.41
N LEU A 172 -11.02 -3.76 14.45
CA LEU A 172 -11.62 -5.08 14.21
C LEU A 172 -11.42 -6.04 15.39
N LEU A 173 -10.25 -6.00 16.06
CA LEU A 173 -10.01 -6.78 17.27
C LEU A 173 -10.95 -6.37 18.41
N LEU A 174 -11.18 -5.07 18.57
CA LEU A 174 -12.08 -4.55 19.61
C LEU A 174 -13.55 -4.88 19.28
N GLU A 175 -13.92 -4.90 18.01
CA GLU A 175 -15.26 -5.29 17.57
C GLU A 175 -15.56 -6.77 17.83
N ASN A 176 -14.63 -7.67 17.48
CA ASN A 176 -14.80 -9.10 17.76
C ASN A 176 -14.92 -9.40 19.25
N LYS A 177 -14.18 -8.70 20.11
CA LYS A 177 -14.28 -8.86 21.57
C LYS A 177 -15.62 -8.47 22.17
N LYS A 178 -16.48 -7.72 21.46
CA LYS A 178 -17.83 -7.42 21.95
C LYS A 178 -18.74 -8.66 22.00
N TYR A 179 -18.37 -9.71 21.27
CA TYR A 179 -19.16 -10.93 21.12
C TYR A 179 -18.60 -12.13 21.92
N GLU A 180 -17.51 -11.93 22.67
CA GLU A 180 -16.94 -12.88 23.65
C GLU A 180 -17.45 -12.59 25.07
#